data_AF-A0A6I1JRA4-F1
#
_entry.id   AF-A0A6I1JRA4-F1
#
_cell.length_a   1.000
_cell.length_b   1.000
_cell.length_c   1.000
_cell.angle_alpha   90.00
_cell.angle_beta   90.00
_cell.angle_gamma   90.00
#
_symmetry.space_group_name_H-M   'P 1'
#
loop_
_entity.id
_entity.type
_entity.pdbx_description
1 polymer ?
#
loop_
_entity_poly.entity_id
_entity_poly.type
_entity_poly.pdbx_seq_one_letter_code
_entity_poly.pdbx_strand_id
1 'polypeptide(L)'
;PVFDFEETEVGIFESLRQGDPTVYFLTSLTLAGKALPTADELLGGWSLAQPRGRGLCALTLRQELAAGAGALEQRFALDIAPGCERSIMALGLAHWRLERELLVFGGQAGTLSFKREDDGRWSKTPADNRPLVLSRP
;
A
#
# COMPACT_ATOMS: atom_id res chain seq x y z
N PRO A 1 -36.22 12.26 6.78
CA PRO A 1 -35.54 12.02 5.48
C PRO A 1 -34.30 11.16 5.65
N VAL A 2 -34.17 10.13 4.82
CA VAL A 2 -33.07 9.15 4.83
C VAL A 2 -32.16 9.43 3.64
N PHE A 3 -30.85 9.28 3.82
CA PHE A 3 -29.88 9.33 2.74
C PHE A 3 -29.41 7.91 2.46
N ASP A 4 -29.44 7.52 1.18
CA ASP A 4 -28.84 6.28 0.70
C ASP A 4 -27.52 6.65 0.01
N PHE A 5 -26.44 6.10 0.53
CA PHE A 5 -25.08 6.36 0.07
C PHE A 5 -24.50 5.11 -0.59
N GLU A 6 -23.84 5.29 -1.74
CA GLU A 6 -23.13 4.24 -2.47
C GLU A 6 -21.64 4.57 -2.56
N GLU A 7 -20.77 3.56 -2.46
CA GLU A 7 -19.32 3.75 -2.59
C GLU A 7 -18.95 3.82 -4.07
N THR A 8 -18.44 4.96 -4.52
CA THR A 8 -18.06 5.21 -5.92
C THR A 8 -16.55 5.08 -6.14
N GLU A 9 -15.78 5.42 -5.12
CA GLU A 9 -14.33 5.23 -5.03
C GLU A 9 -13.98 4.79 -3.60
N VAL A 10 -12.84 4.13 -3.41
CA VAL A 10 -12.40 3.62 -2.09
C VAL A 10 -12.46 4.72 -1.03
N GLY A 11 -13.40 4.60 -0.09
CA GLY A 11 -13.59 5.54 1.01
C GLY A 11 -14.32 6.85 0.63
N ILE A 12 -14.92 6.94 -0.55
CA ILE A 12 -15.79 8.02 -1.00
C ILE A 12 -17.18 7.46 -1.27
N PHE A 13 -18.17 8.00 -0.54
CA PHE A 13 -19.56 7.64 -0.68
C PHE A 13 -20.34 8.80 -1.25
N GLU A 14 -21.18 8.53 -2.24
CA GLU A 14 -22.00 9.51 -2.95
C GLU A 14 -23.49 9.23 -2.73
N SER A 15 -24.30 10.28 -2.60
CA SER A 15 -25.75 10.19 -2.59
C SER A 15 -26.34 11.21 -3.56
N LEU A 16 -27.14 10.70 -4.50
CA LEU A 16 -27.92 11.47 -5.45
C LEU A 16 -29.40 11.34 -5.09
N ARG A 17 -30.09 12.47 -4.94
CA ARG A 17 -31.54 12.45 -4.70
C ARG A 17 -32.30 12.86 -5.94
N GLN A 18 -33.31 12.07 -6.28
CA GLN A 18 -34.20 12.39 -7.38
C GLN A 18 -34.92 13.74 -7.10
N GLY A 19 -34.76 14.70 -8.01
CA GLY A 19 -35.35 16.03 -7.89
C GLY A 19 -34.55 17.03 -7.05
N ASP A 20 -33.40 16.64 -6.51
CA ASP A 20 -32.43 17.55 -5.88
C ASP A 20 -31.22 17.72 -6.82
N PRO A 21 -30.85 18.95 -7.20
CA PRO A 21 -29.64 19.16 -8.00
C PRO A 21 -28.33 18.97 -7.22
N THR A 22 -28.40 18.76 -5.90
CA THR A 22 -27.23 18.65 -5.02
C THR A 22 -26.71 17.22 -4.94
N VAL A 23 -25.39 17.06 -5.07
CA VAL A 23 -24.68 15.81 -4.80
C VAL A 23 -24.09 15.87 -3.39
N TYR A 24 -24.33 14.83 -2.59
CA TYR A 24 -23.79 14.72 -1.24
C TYR A 24 -22.63 13.71 -1.21
N PHE A 25 -21.49 14.13 -0.69
CA PHE A 25 -20.33 13.26 -0.47
C PHE A 25 -20.12 13.01 1.02
N LEU A 26 -19.90 11.75 1.37
CA LEU A 26 -19.42 11.34 2.68
C LEU A 26 -18.03 10.73 2.50
N THR A 27 -17.04 11.30 3.17
CA THR A 27 -15.68 10.76 3.22
C THR A 27 -15.15 10.89 4.64
N SER A 28 -14.14 10.09 4.98
CA SER A 28 -13.44 10.25 6.25
C SER A 28 -12.75 11.62 6.27
N LEU A 29 -12.95 12.41 7.33
CA LEU A 29 -12.23 13.68 7.50
C LEU A 29 -10.70 13.50 7.47
N THR A 30 -10.19 12.36 7.93
CA THR A 30 -8.75 12.06 7.89
C THR A 30 -8.21 11.74 6.49
N LEU A 31 -9.11 11.37 5.57
CA LEU A 31 -8.81 11.04 4.18
C LEU A 31 -9.26 12.14 3.22
N ALA A 32 -10.08 13.10 3.65
CA ALA A 32 -10.56 14.20 2.84
C ALA A 32 -9.37 14.97 2.23
N GLY A 33 -9.31 15.02 0.90
CA GLY A 33 -8.23 15.65 0.14
C GLY A 33 -6.95 14.81 0.01
N LYS A 34 -6.92 13.57 0.51
CA LYS A 34 -5.81 12.63 0.32
C LYS A 34 -6.17 11.59 -0.73
N ALA A 35 -5.48 11.62 -1.86
CA ALA A 35 -5.52 10.51 -2.81
C ALA A 35 -4.93 9.27 -2.13
N LEU A 36 -5.72 8.21 -2.00
CA LEU A 36 -5.20 6.91 -1.57
C LEU A 36 -4.34 6.33 -2.70
N PRO A 37 -3.26 5.61 -2.36
CA PRO A 37 -2.51 4.87 -3.36
C PRO A 37 -3.42 3.83 -4.02
N THR A 38 -3.19 3.54 -5.29
CA THR A 38 -3.86 2.42 -5.99
C THR A 38 -2.88 1.26 -6.20
N ALA A 39 -3.40 0.05 -6.45
CA ALA A 39 -2.54 -1.10 -6.73
C ALA A 39 -1.69 -0.88 -8.00
N ASP A 40 -2.28 -0.30 -9.05
CA ASP A 40 -1.60 -0.03 -10.32
C ASP A 40 -0.47 1.00 -10.16
N GLU A 41 -0.65 2.02 -9.30
CA GLU A 41 0.40 2.99 -8.94
C GLU A 41 1.64 2.34 -8.31
N LEU A 42 1.49 1.16 -7.70
CA LEU A 42 2.53 0.51 -6.92
C LEU A 42 3.34 -0.52 -7.71
N LEU A 43 2.85 -0.93 -8.88
CA LEU A 43 3.52 -1.94 -9.71
C LEU A 43 4.93 -1.51 -10.14
N GLY A 44 5.79 -2.50 -10.38
CA GLY A 44 7.15 -2.31 -10.90
C GLY A 44 8.24 -2.28 -9.82
N GLY A 45 9.39 -1.73 -10.18
CA GLY A 45 10.61 -1.75 -9.35
C GLY A 45 10.59 -0.75 -8.19
N TRP A 46 11.20 -1.16 -7.07
CA TRP A 46 11.36 -0.39 -5.84
C TRP A 46 12.72 -0.67 -5.18
N SER A 47 13.24 0.34 -4.49
CA SER A 47 14.42 0.24 -3.63
C SER A 47 13.99 0.34 -2.17
N LEU A 48 14.27 -0.69 -1.40
CA LEU A 48 14.16 -0.70 0.06
C LEU A 48 15.49 -0.24 0.66
N ALA A 49 15.49 0.85 1.43
CA ALA A 49 16.70 1.46 1.95
C ALA A 49 16.52 1.97 3.39
N GLN A 50 17.64 2.33 4.01
CA GLN A 50 17.62 3.19 5.20
C GLN A 50 17.37 4.65 4.78
N PRO A 51 16.68 5.50 5.58
CA PRO A 51 16.29 6.86 5.18
C PRO A 51 17.40 7.77 4.63
N ARG A 52 18.66 7.56 5.06
CA ARG A 52 19.84 8.30 4.61
C ARG A 52 21.03 7.37 4.34
N GLY A 53 20.74 6.12 4.04
CA GLY A 53 21.75 5.06 3.96
C GLY A 53 21.72 4.31 2.65
N ARG A 54 22.51 3.25 2.58
CA ARG A 54 22.58 2.38 1.41
C ARG A 54 21.24 1.67 1.16
N GLY A 55 21.00 1.34 -0.11
CA GLY A 55 19.97 0.38 -0.49
C GLY A 55 20.23 -0.97 0.18
N LEU A 56 19.16 -1.55 0.72
CA LEU A 56 19.18 -2.84 1.40
C LEU A 56 18.67 -3.95 0.50
N CYS A 57 17.70 -3.65 -0.36
CA CYS A 57 17.11 -4.64 -1.25
C CYS A 57 16.40 -3.98 -2.42
N ALA A 58 16.46 -4.58 -3.61
CA ALA A 58 15.60 -4.20 -4.73
C ALA A 58 14.42 -5.17 -4.81
N LEU A 59 13.22 -4.62 -4.98
CA LEU A 59 11.95 -5.33 -5.00
C LEU A 59 11.23 -5.07 -6.31
N THR A 60 10.43 -6.01 -6.78
CA THR A 60 9.47 -5.78 -7.87
C THR A 60 8.08 -6.21 -7.44
N LEU A 61 7.15 -5.26 -7.40
CA LEU A 61 5.74 -5.48 -7.07
C LEU A 61 5.00 -5.85 -8.35
N ARG A 62 4.39 -7.03 -8.36
CA ARG A 62 3.68 -7.57 -9.52
C ARG A 62 2.17 -7.56 -9.34
N GLN A 63 1.42 -7.67 -10.44
CA GLN A 63 -0.05 -7.72 -10.42
C GLN A 63 -0.57 -9.16 -10.32
N GLU A 64 0.25 -10.16 -10.65
CA GLU A 64 -0.17 -11.56 -10.50
C GLU A 64 -0.36 -11.92 -9.03
N LEU A 65 -1.33 -12.80 -8.75
CA LEU A 65 -1.53 -13.31 -7.39
C LEU A 65 -0.31 -14.10 -6.92
N ALA A 66 0.03 -13.95 -5.64
CA ALA A 66 1.07 -14.76 -5.01
C ALA A 66 0.65 -16.23 -4.95
N ALA A 67 1.64 -17.14 -4.92
CA ALA A 67 1.38 -18.57 -4.79
C ALA A 67 0.55 -18.87 -3.53
N GLY A 68 -0.55 -19.61 -3.70
CA GLY A 68 -1.45 -19.98 -2.60
C GLY A 68 -2.35 -18.84 -2.10
N ALA A 69 -2.45 -17.73 -2.83
CA ALA A 69 -3.41 -16.67 -2.53
C ALA A 69 -4.79 -16.98 -3.14
N GLY A 70 -5.85 -16.85 -2.35
CA GLY A 70 -7.22 -16.81 -2.87
C GLY A 70 -7.50 -15.46 -3.55
N ALA A 71 -8.39 -15.46 -4.55
CA ALA A 71 -8.78 -14.26 -5.30
C ALA A 71 -9.34 -13.13 -4.42
N LEU A 72 -9.93 -13.48 -3.27
CA LEU A 72 -10.50 -12.52 -2.32
C LEU A 72 -9.46 -11.90 -1.37
N GLU A 73 -8.25 -12.46 -1.27
CA GLU A 73 -7.23 -12.01 -0.31
C GLU A 73 -6.34 -10.89 -0.86
N GLN A 74 -6.36 -10.67 -2.18
CA GLN A 74 -5.58 -9.63 -2.87
C GLN A 74 -4.10 -9.61 -2.48
N ARG A 75 -3.51 -10.80 -2.29
CA ARG A 75 -2.07 -10.99 -2.08
C ARG A 75 -1.40 -11.14 -3.43
N PHE A 76 -0.62 -10.16 -3.82
CA PHE A 76 0.06 -10.10 -5.10
C PHE A 76 1.53 -10.50 -4.98
N ALA A 77 2.12 -11.05 -6.04
CA ALA A 77 3.47 -11.55 -6.05
C ALA A 77 4.50 -10.42 -5.84
N LEU A 78 5.52 -10.71 -5.04
CA LEU A 78 6.65 -9.84 -4.80
C LEU A 78 7.93 -10.56 -5.20
N ASP A 79 8.68 -9.99 -6.14
CA ASP A 79 10.02 -10.49 -6.44
C ASP A 79 11.07 -9.76 -5.63
N ILE A 80 12.03 -10.53 -5.13
CA ILE A 80 13.18 -10.05 -4.39
C ILE A 80 14.42 -10.23 -5.27
N ALA A 81 15.16 -9.14 -5.53
CA ALA A 81 16.40 -9.23 -6.27
C ALA A 81 17.47 -10.00 -5.47
N PRO A 82 18.42 -10.68 -6.14
CA PRO A 82 19.56 -11.27 -5.46
C PRO A 82 20.43 -10.19 -4.80
N GLY A 83 21.15 -10.56 -3.73
CA GLY A 83 22.11 -9.66 -3.06
C GLY A 83 21.49 -8.73 -2.01
N CYS A 84 20.23 -8.92 -1.65
CA CYS A 84 19.61 -8.18 -0.55
C CYS A 84 20.30 -8.44 0.80
N GLU A 85 20.24 -7.45 1.68
CA GLU A 85 20.78 -7.51 3.02
C GLU A 85 20.16 -8.67 3.81
N ARG A 86 20.98 -9.32 4.64
CA ARG A 86 20.65 -10.61 5.27
C ARG A 86 19.43 -10.51 6.19
N SER A 87 19.25 -9.40 6.89
CA SER A 87 18.08 -9.19 7.75
C SER A 87 16.78 -9.03 6.95
N ILE A 88 16.84 -8.48 5.73
CA ILE A 88 15.68 -8.42 4.83
C ILE A 88 15.35 -9.82 4.30
N MET A 89 16.37 -10.56 3.86
CA MET A 89 16.19 -11.95 3.39
C MET A 89 15.59 -12.86 4.46
N ALA A 90 15.96 -12.66 5.73
CA ALA A 90 15.47 -13.45 6.86
C ALA A 90 13.95 -13.33 7.09
N LEU A 91 13.31 -12.27 6.59
CA LEU A 91 11.85 -12.09 6.69
C LEU A 91 11.09 -13.05 5.74
N GLY A 92 11.75 -13.52 4.68
CA GLY A 92 11.13 -14.39 3.68
C GLY A 92 9.94 -13.75 2.97
N LEU A 93 10.04 -12.44 2.66
CA LEU A 93 8.99 -11.69 1.97
C LEU A 93 8.70 -12.30 0.60
N ALA A 94 7.41 -12.48 0.28
CA ALA A 94 6.98 -13.18 -0.92
C ALA A 94 5.74 -12.56 -1.60
N HIS A 95 5.00 -11.73 -0.87
CA HIS A 95 3.83 -11.06 -1.42
C HIS A 95 3.68 -9.63 -0.90
N TRP A 96 2.92 -8.84 -1.62
CA TRP A 96 2.49 -7.52 -1.20
C TRP A 96 0.96 -7.38 -1.31
N ARG A 97 0.41 -6.43 -0.58
CA ARG A 97 -0.99 -6.02 -0.70
C ARG A 97 -1.12 -4.56 -0.28
N LEU A 98 -2.22 -3.94 -0.71
CA LEU A 98 -2.59 -2.61 -0.25
C LEU A 98 -3.77 -2.71 0.72
N GLU A 99 -3.57 -2.21 1.94
CA GLU A 99 -4.57 -2.17 2.99
C GLU A 99 -4.92 -0.70 3.27
N ARG A 100 -5.90 -0.17 2.54
CA ARG A 100 -6.28 1.25 2.58
C ARG A 100 -5.08 2.14 2.22
N GLU A 101 -4.44 2.75 3.21
CA GLU A 101 -3.29 3.65 3.06
C GLU A 101 -1.93 2.94 3.29
N LEU A 102 -1.96 1.66 3.65
CA LEU A 102 -0.76 0.89 4.00
C LEU A 102 -0.35 -0.06 2.87
N LEU A 103 0.88 0.06 2.42
CA LEU A 103 1.54 -0.95 1.60
C LEU A 103 2.17 -2.00 2.51
N VAL A 104 1.71 -3.24 2.39
CA VAL A 104 2.12 -4.32 3.30
C VAL A 104 2.81 -5.42 2.51
N PHE A 105 4.04 -5.73 2.91
CA PHE A 105 4.80 -6.88 2.46
C PHE A 105 4.69 -8.00 3.49
N GLY A 106 4.30 -9.19 3.03
CA GLY A 106 4.20 -10.38 3.86
C GLY A 106 5.23 -11.43 3.47
N GLY A 107 5.78 -12.09 4.49
CA GLY A 107 6.72 -13.18 4.36
C GLY A 107 6.52 -14.24 5.43
N GLN A 108 7.30 -15.32 5.33
CA GLN A 108 7.20 -16.46 6.23
C GLN A 108 7.55 -16.13 7.69
N ALA A 109 8.52 -15.23 7.89
CA ALA A 109 9.05 -14.90 9.22
C ALA A 109 8.65 -13.51 9.71
N GLY A 110 7.94 -12.72 8.89
CA GLY A 110 7.51 -11.40 9.30
C GLY A 110 6.84 -10.59 8.21
N THR A 111 6.41 -9.40 8.59
CA THR A 111 5.75 -8.42 7.73
C THR A 111 6.45 -7.08 7.82
N LEU A 112 6.37 -6.29 6.74
CA LEU A 112 6.75 -4.89 6.72
C LEU A 112 5.59 -4.08 6.18
N SER A 113 5.17 -3.05 6.91
CA SER A 113 4.14 -2.12 6.46
C SER A 113 4.72 -0.74 6.24
N PHE A 114 4.24 -0.05 5.21
CA PHE A 114 4.68 1.28 4.85
C PHE A 114 3.48 2.20 4.65
N LYS A 115 3.64 3.46 5.02
CA LYS A 115 2.68 4.51 4.76
C LYS A 115 3.30 5.57 3.86
N ARG A 116 2.51 6.12 2.94
CA ARG A 116 2.92 7.25 2.10
C ARG A 116 2.90 8.52 2.95
N GLU A 117 4.05 9.18 3.06
CA GLU A 117 4.24 10.49 3.67
C GLU A 117 3.74 11.59 2.73
N ASP A 118 3.59 12.82 3.26
CA ASP A 118 3.13 13.97 2.49
C ASP A 118 4.13 14.38 1.37
N ASP A 119 5.41 14.03 1.52
CA ASP A 119 6.45 14.20 0.50
C ASP A 119 6.42 13.10 -0.60
N GLY A 120 5.47 12.17 -0.53
CA GLY A 120 5.31 11.05 -1.45
C GLY A 120 6.22 9.85 -1.17
N ARG A 121 7.13 9.96 -0.19
CA ARG A 121 8.01 8.86 0.23
C ARG A 121 7.23 7.84 1.04
N TRP A 122 7.59 6.58 0.90
CA TRP A 122 7.02 5.52 1.72
C TRP A 122 7.94 5.24 2.91
N SER A 123 7.40 5.36 4.12
CA SER A 123 8.13 5.12 5.37
C SER A 123 7.57 3.91 6.10
N LYS A 124 8.44 3.13 6.74
CA LYS A 124 8.01 1.99 7.54
C LYS A 124 7.14 2.44 8.70
N THR A 125 6.02 1.74 8.90
CA THR A 125 5.07 1.99 9.98
C THR A 125 4.67 0.67 10.66
N PRO A 126 4.54 0.62 12.00
CA PRO A 126 4.89 1.69 12.95
C PRO A 126 6.40 1.95 12.95
N ALA A 127 6.79 3.16 13.34
CA ALA A 127 8.19 3.52 13.48
C ALA A 127 8.85 2.67 14.58
N ASP A 128 10.08 2.22 14.31
CA ASP A 128 10.92 1.50 15.27
C ASP A 128 12.39 1.93 15.14
N ASN A 129 13.28 1.30 15.91
CA ASN A 129 14.72 1.59 15.88
C ASN A 129 15.42 1.13 14.58
N ARG A 130 14.68 0.61 13.60
CA ARG A 130 15.17 0.18 12.29
C ARG A 130 14.32 0.81 11.20
N PRO A 131 14.42 2.15 11.02
CA PRO A 131 13.62 2.86 10.03
C PRO A 131 13.99 2.39 8.62
N LEU A 132 12.97 2.14 7.81
CA LEU A 132 13.09 1.78 6.41
C LEU A 132 12.28 2.76 5.56
N VAL A 133 12.72 2.97 4.33
CA VAL A 133 12.01 3.73 3.31
C VAL A 133 11.95 2.93 2.02
N LEU A 134 10.91 3.19 1.24
CA LEU A 134 10.77 2.71 -0.13
C LEU A 134 10.78 3.89 -1.09
N SER A 135 11.58 3.78 -2.14
CA SER A 135 11.62 4.73 -3.24
C SER A 135 11.60 4.01 -4.58
N ARG A 136 11.15 4.69 -5.63
CA ARG A 136 11.43 4.24 -6.98
C ARG A 136 12.97 4.22 -7.19
N PRO A 137 13.51 3.23 -7.92
CA PRO A 137 14.94 3.11 -8.19
C PRO A 137 15.46 4.27 -9.06
#